data_AF-A0AAE0JTM6-F1
#
_entry.id   AF-A0AAE0JTM6-F1
#
_cell.length_a   1.000
_cell.length_b   1.000
_cell.length_c   1.000
_cell.angle_alpha   90.00
_cell.angle_beta   90.00
_cell.angle_gamma   90.00
#
_symmetry.space_group_name_H-M   'P 1'
#
loop_
_entity.id
_entity.type
_entity.pdbx_description
1 polymer ?
#
loop_
_entity_poly.entity_id
_entity_poly.type
_entity_poly.pdbx_seq_one_letter_code
_entity_poly.pdbx_strand_id
1 'polypeptide(L)'
;MTDQDGNQRFADEKKRLAKARRRARRNVQENARRHNCRQGFERLSALIPGAEGHAAAERVVLQRAADYIQEQLGEREDLIRELEARGETVDPALKTEYLKGPRSLAVLEKDEMPGYQEA
;
A
#
# COMPACT_ATOMS: atom_id res chain seq x y z
N MET A 1 18.42 -50.24 30.64
CA MET A 1 19.25 -49.27 29.89
C MET A 1 18.53 -48.88 28.58
N THR A 2 17.28 -48.39 28.65
CA THR A 2 16.46 -48.23 27.42
C THR A 2 15.36 -47.15 27.43
N ASP A 3 15.05 -46.46 28.53
CA ASP A 3 13.88 -45.55 28.56
C ASP A 3 14.20 -44.09 28.19
N GLN A 4 15.46 -43.66 28.37
CA GLN A 4 15.89 -42.29 28.05
C GLN A 4 16.05 -42.05 26.55
N ASP A 5 16.50 -43.05 25.79
CA ASP A 5 16.71 -42.93 24.33
C ASP A 5 15.40 -42.83 23.55
N GLY A 6 14.34 -43.51 24.02
CA GLY A 6 13.01 -43.38 23.45
C GLY A 6 12.46 -41.97 23.62
N ASN A 7 12.52 -41.44 24.85
CA ASN A 7 12.05 -40.09 25.17
C ASN A 7 12.80 -38.99 24.40
N GLN A 8 14.11 -39.16 24.22
CA GLN A 8 14.93 -38.23 23.44
C GLN A 8 14.54 -38.21 21.95
N ARG A 9 14.29 -39.38 21.35
CA ARG A 9 13.82 -39.48 19.96
C ARG A 9 12.45 -38.83 19.75
N PHE A 10 11.52 -39.03 20.68
CA PHE A 10 10.21 -38.35 20.63
C PHE A 10 10.34 -36.83 20.76
N ALA A 11 11.22 -36.35 21.65
CA ALA A 11 11.49 -34.92 21.80
C ALA A 11 12.08 -34.30 20.52
N ASP A 12 12.98 -35.00 19.86
CA ASP A 12 13.59 -34.55 18.61
C ASP A 12 12.63 -34.62 17.42
N GLU A 13 11.78 -35.63 17.35
CA GLU A 13 10.70 -35.72 16.36
C GLU A 13 9.69 -34.57 16.53
N LYS A 14 9.29 -34.27 17.77
CA LYS A 14 8.43 -33.12 18.09
C LYS A 14 9.07 -31.79 17.68
N LYS A 15 10.38 -31.61 17.90
CA LYS A 15 11.11 -30.42 17.43
C LYS A 15 11.15 -30.32 15.90
N ARG A 16 11.36 -31.44 15.19
CA ARG A 16 11.33 -31.47 13.71
C ARG A 16 9.95 -31.12 13.18
N LEU A 17 8.89 -31.70 13.74
CA LEU A 17 7.50 -31.42 13.38
C LEU A 17 7.14 -29.94 13.62
N ALA A 18 7.56 -29.36 14.75
CA ALA A 18 7.35 -27.94 15.05
C ALA A 18 8.05 -27.02 14.05
N LYS A 19 9.30 -27.34 13.66
CA LYS A 19 10.06 -26.61 12.63
C LYS A 19 9.37 -26.70 11.26
N ALA A 20 8.87 -27.88 10.89
CA ALA A 20 8.11 -28.09 9.66
C ALA A 20 6.81 -27.27 9.66
N ARG A 21 6.05 -27.30 10.77
CA ARG A 21 4.81 -26.52 10.94
C ARG A 21 5.06 -25.01 10.83
N ARG A 22 6.13 -24.50 11.44
CA ARG A 22 6.50 -23.07 11.34
C ARG A 22 6.82 -22.67 9.91
N ARG A 23 7.56 -23.50 9.17
CA ARG A 23 7.86 -23.28 7.75
C ARG A 23 6.59 -23.27 6.90
N ALA A 24 5.69 -24.23 7.10
CA ALA A 24 4.42 -24.30 6.41
C ALA A 24 3.56 -23.05 6.67
N ARG A 25 3.42 -22.65 7.94
CA ARG A 25 2.70 -21.41 8.31
C ARG A 25 3.28 -20.17 7.65
N ARG A 26 4.61 -20.01 7.65
CA ARG A 26 5.28 -18.88 7.01
C ARG A 26 4.99 -18.83 5.50
N ASN A 27 5.04 -19.96 4.81
CA ASN A 27 4.73 -20.02 3.39
C ASN A 27 3.26 -19.66 3.11
N VAL A 28 2.33 -20.13 3.94
CA VAL A 28 0.90 -19.78 3.84
C VAL A 28 0.69 -18.28 4.05
N GLN A 29 1.27 -17.71 5.10
CA GLN A 29 1.15 -16.28 5.39
C GLN A 29 1.74 -15.41 4.27
N GLU A 30 2.91 -15.79 3.75
CA GLU A 30 3.55 -15.06 2.67
C GLU A 30 2.77 -15.17 1.35
N ASN A 31 2.22 -16.36 1.04
CA ASN A 31 1.36 -16.53 -0.12
C ASN A 31 0.09 -15.68 -0.01
N ALA A 32 -0.53 -15.64 1.17
CA ALA A 32 -1.68 -14.77 1.43
C ALA A 32 -1.31 -13.28 1.28
N ARG A 33 -0.16 -12.86 1.82
CA ARG A 33 0.35 -11.49 1.65
C ARG A 33 0.52 -11.14 0.17
N ARG A 34 1.19 -11.99 -0.61
CA ARG A 34 1.41 -11.79 -2.05
C ARG A 34 0.10 -11.77 -2.84
N HIS A 35 -0.84 -12.64 -2.48
CA HIS A 35 -2.15 -12.65 -3.11
C HIS A 35 -2.92 -11.35 -2.87
N ASN A 36 -2.91 -10.85 -1.63
CA ASN A 36 -3.53 -9.56 -1.29
C ASN A 36 -2.87 -8.39 -2.02
N CYS A 37 -1.53 -8.39 -2.16
CA CYS A 37 -0.82 -7.39 -2.95
C CYS A 37 -1.29 -7.41 -4.42
N ARG A 38 -1.36 -8.59 -5.05
CA ARG A 38 -1.83 -8.72 -6.44
C ARG A 38 -3.27 -8.25 -6.63
N GLN A 39 -4.17 -8.63 -5.73
CA GLN A 39 -5.55 -8.13 -5.77
C GLN A 39 -5.62 -6.60 -5.56
N GLY A 40 -4.67 -6.02 -4.81
CA GLY A 40 -4.52 -4.57 -4.69
C GLY A 40 -4.19 -3.93 -6.04
N PHE A 41 -3.22 -4.49 -6.76
CA PHE A 41 -2.83 -4.02 -8.10
C PHE A 41 -3.92 -4.22 -9.16
N GLU A 42 -4.64 -5.34 -9.13
CA GLU A 42 -5.79 -5.56 -10.01
C GLU A 42 -6.85 -4.47 -9.81
N ARG A 43 -7.22 -4.19 -8.56
CA ARG A 43 -8.18 -3.11 -8.23
C ARG A 43 -7.68 -1.74 -8.65
N LEU A 44 -6.40 -1.43 -8.39
CA LEU A 44 -5.82 -0.16 -8.78
C LEU A 44 -5.81 0.00 -10.32
N SER A 45 -5.41 -1.04 -11.05
CA SER A 45 -5.39 -1.01 -12.52
C SER A 45 -6.76 -0.83 -13.16
N ALA A 46 -7.84 -1.23 -12.46
CA ALA A 46 -9.22 -1.04 -12.93
C ALA A 46 -9.77 0.36 -12.65
N LEU A 47 -9.19 1.10 -11.70
CA LEU A 47 -9.62 2.46 -11.34
C LEU A 47 -8.90 3.55 -12.13
N ILE A 48 -7.70 3.25 -12.62
CA ILE A 48 -6.81 4.24 -13.21
C ILE A 48 -6.90 4.17 -14.74
N PRO A 49 -7.41 5.22 -15.42
CA PRO A 49 -7.53 5.24 -16.87
C PRO A 49 -6.19 5.05 -17.57
N GLY A 50 -6.11 4.09 -18.49
CA GLY A 50 -4.90 3.73 -19.22
C GLY A 50 -3.99 2.73 -18.50
N ALA A 51 -4.39 2.23 -17.33
CA ALA A 51 -3.71 1.14 -16.63
C ALA A 51 -4.45 -0.21 -16.75
N GLU A 52 -5.58 -0.26 -17.47
CA GLU A 52 -6.42 -1.44 -17.57
C GLU A 52 -5.65 -2.61 -18.21
N GLY A 53 -5.75 -3.80 -17.61
CA GLY A 53 -5.03 -4.98 -18.10
C GLY A 53 -3.53 -5.02 -17.76
N HIS A 54 -2.99 -3.99 -17.11
CA HIS A 54 -1.58 -3.92 -16.69
C HIS A 54 -1.34 -4.35 -15.23
N ALA A 55 -2.26 -5.09 -14.60
CA ALA A 55 -2.14 -5.53 -13.20
C ALA A 55 -0.83 -6.29 -12.89
N ALA A 56 -0.23 -6.96 -13.88
CA ALA A 56 1.06 -7.64 -13.74
C ALA A 56 2.29 -6.71 -13.82
N ALA A 57 2.12 -5.48 -14.31
CA ALA A 57 3.18 -4.48 -14.48
C ALA A 57 3.12 -3.46 -13.33
N GLU A 58 3.46 -3.90 -12.11
CA GLU A 58 3.34 -3.10 -10.87
C GLU A 58 3.88 -1.66 -11.00
N ARG A 59 5.08 -1.49 -11.57
CA ARG A 59 5.70 -0.16 -11.78
C ARG A 59 4.85 0.76 -12.67
N VAL A 60 4.27 0.21 -13.74
CA VAL A 60 3.44 0.99 -14.68
C VAL A 60 2.16 1.43 -13.99
N VAL A 61 1.53 0.53 -13.24
CA VAL A 61 0.31 0.84 -12.49
C VAL A 61 0.56 1.92 -11.44
N LEU A 62 1.66 1.84 -10.68
CA LEU A 62 1.98 2.86 -9.66
C LEU A 62 2.29 4.22 -10.28
N GLN A 63 3.09 4.25 -11.36
CA GLN A 63 3.42 5.50 -12.03
C GLN A 63 2.16 6.18 -12.57
N ARG A 64 1.34 5.43 -13.32
CA ARG A 64 0.11 5.98 -13.88
C ARG A 64 -0.88 6.41 -12.81
N ALA A 65 -0.95 5.68 -11.69
CA ALA A 65 -1.78 6.07 -10.55
C ALA A 65 -1.34 7.40 -9.92
N ALA A 66 -0.02 7.59 -9.74
CA ALA A 66 0.51 8.87 -9.24
C ALA A 66 0.20 10.03 -10.19
N ASP A 67 0.39 9.82 -11.49
CA ASP A 67 0.09 10.82 -12.52
C ASP A 67 -1.41 11.17 -12.52
N TYR A 68 -2.28 10.15 -12.46
CA TYR A 68 -3.73 10.35 -12.41
C TYR A 68 -4.17 11.13 -11.17
N ILE A 69 -3.59 10.86 -9.99
CA ILE A 69 -3.89 11.63 -8.78
C ILE A 69 -3.55 13.11 -8.99
N GLN A 70 -2.43 13.43 -9.65
CA GLN A 70 -2.06 14.81 -9.94
C GLN A 70 -3.02 15.47 -10.93
N GLU A 71 -3.43 14.76 -11.98
CA GLU A 71 -4.44 15.22 -12.95
C GLU A 71 -5.75 15.57 -12.24
N GLN A 72 -6.26 14.68 -11.37
CA GLN A 72 -7.51 14.88 -10.65
C GLN A 72 -7.46 16.03 -9.64
N LEU A 73 -6.29 16.30 -9.04
CA LEU A 73 -6.10 17.48 -8.20
C LEU A 73 -6.13 18.79 -9.01
N GLY A 74 -5.50 18.80 -10.18
CA GLY A 74 -5.56 19.93 -11.10
C GLY A 74 -7.00 20.21 -11.55
N GLU A 75 -7.71 19.16 -11.97
CA GLU A 75 -9.12 19.27 -12.36
C GLU A 75 -10.00 19.80 -11.22
N ARG A 76 -9.78 19.33 -9.98
CA ARG A 76 -10.45 19.88 -8.80
C ARG A 76 -10.20 21.38 -8.63
N GLU A 77 -8.96 21.84 -8.77
CA GLU A 77 -8.63 23.27 -8.65
C GLU A 77 -9.30 24.11 -9.73
N ASP A 78 -9.33 23.61 -10.97
CA ASP A 78 -9.99 24.29 -12.08
C ASP A 78 -11.50 24.38 -11.86
N LEU A 79 -12.15 23.29 -11.43
CA LEU A 79 -13.57 23.28 -11.09
C LEU A 79 -13.92 24.27 -9.97
N ILE A 80 -13.10 24.34 -8.92
CA ILE A 80 -13.28 25.30 -7.83
C ILE A 80 -13.20 26.73 -8.37
N ARG A 81 -12.19 27.02 -9.18
CA ARG A 81 -11.99 28.35 -9.79
C ARG A 81 -13.18 28.73 -10.68
N GLU A 82 -13.72 27.79 -11.45
CA GLU A 82 -14.89 28.01 -12.30
C GLU A 82 -16.17 28.28 -11.50
N LEU A 83 -16.38 27.59 -10.37
CA LEU A 83 -17.52 27.84 -9.48
C LEU A 83 -17.42 29.23 -8.84
N GLU A 84 -16.24 29.59 -8.34
CA GLU A 84 -16.00 30.89 -7.73
C GLU A 84 -16.11 32.04 -8.74
N ALA A 85 -15.66 31.84 -9.98
CA ALA A 85 -15.83 32.82 -11.05
C ALA A 85 -17.32 33.07 -11.39
N ARG A 86 -18.19 32.09 -11.13
CA ARG A 86 -19.65 32.23 -11.24
C ARG A 86 -20.30 32.87 -10.00
N GLY A 87 -19.51 33.21 -8.98
CA GLY A 87 -19.99 33.77 -7.72
C GLY A 87 -20.48 32.72 -6.72
N GLU A 88 -20.28 31.42 -6.99
CA GLU A 88 -20.63 30.35 -6.07
C GLU A 88 -19.53 30.18 -5.02
N THR A 89 -19.92 29.94 -3.77
CA THR A 89 -18.94 29.71 -2.69
C THR A 89 -18.69 28.23 -2.52
N VAL A 90 -17.44 27.80 -2.70
CA VAL A 90 -17.02 26.42 -2.40
C VAL A 90 -16.60 26.31 -0.94
N ASP A 91 -16.99 25.20 -0.29
CA ASP A 91 -16.59 24.86 1.07
C ASP A 91 -15.06 24.93 1.25
N PRO A 92 -14.54 25.69 2.22
CA PRO A 92 -13.11 25.76 2.52
C PRO A 92 -12.44 24.39 2.71
N ALA A 93 -13.14 23.38 3.26
CA ALA A 93 -12.60 22.03 3.41
C ALA A 93 -12.26 21.37 2.06
N LEU A 94 -12.99 21.73 1.00
CA LEU A 94 -12.75 21.30 -0.36
C LEU A 94 -11.69 22.14 -1.09
N LYS A 95 -11.12 23.15 -0.43
CA LYS A 95 -9.98 23.92 -0.94
C LYS A 95 -8.67 23.50 -0.27
N THR A 96 -8.75 22.75 0.83
CA THR A 96 -7.57 22.28 1.56
C THR A 96 -6.67 21.41 0.67
N GLU A 97 -5.40 21.79 0.62
CA GLU A 97 -4.34 21.24 -0.24
C GLU A 97 -3.61 20.07 0.43
N TYR A 98 -4.29 18.97 0.73
CA TYR A 98 -3.62 17.82 1.38
C TYR A 98 -2.52 17.15 0.55
N LEU A 99 -2.40 17.49 -0.74
CA LEU A 99 -1.44 16.87 -1.67
C LEU A 99 -0.53 17.87 -2.41
N LYS A 100 -0.60 19.17 -2.11
CA LYS A 100 0.49 20.10 -2.48
C LYS A 100 1.66 19.96 -1.49
N GLY A 101 2.17 18.73 -1.37
CA GLY A 101 3.55 18.57 -0.95
C GLY A 101 4.46 19.30 -1.95
N PRO A 102 5.66 19.74 -1.54
CA PRO A 102 6.53 20.56 -2.37
C PRO A 102 6.67 19.95 -3.77
N ARG A 103 6.55 20.78 -4.83
CA ARG A 103 6.72 20.41 -6.25
C ARG A 103 8.15 19.95 -6.61
N SER A 104 8.89 19.43 -5.65
CA SER A 104 10.21 18.86 -5.80
C SER A 104 10.32 17.72 -4.80
N LEU A 105 11.00 16.65 -5.16
CA LEU A 105 11.54 15.61 -4.29
C LEU A 105 12.52 16.17 -3.22
N ALA A 106 12.26 17.34 -2.66
CA ALA A 106 12.75 17.71 -1.36
C ALA A 106 12.01 16.80 -0.37
N VAL A 107 12.70 15.75 0.05
CA VAL A 107 12.31 14.92 1.19
C VAL A 107 11.94 15.88 2.31
N LEU A 108 10.65 15.98 2.64
CA LEU A 108 10.22 16.72 3.83
C LEU A 108 10.96 16.11 5.02
N GLU A 109 11.66 16.94 5.78
CA GLU A 109 12.28 16.50 7.02
C GLU A 109 11.19 15.97 7.96
N LYS A 110 11.51 14.99 8.79
CA LYS A 110 10.53 14.27 9.64
C LYS A 110 9.64 15.21 10.45
N ASP A 111 10.17 16.38 10.81
CA ASP A 111 9.51 17.37 11.66
C ASP A 111 8.48 18.22 10.90
N GLU A 112 8.46 18.15 9.56
CA GLU A 112 7.54 18.89 8.69
C GLU A 112 6.35 18.03 8.20
N MET A 113 6.32 16.75 8.57
CA MET A 113 5.23 15.82 8.21
C MET A 113 4.10 15.87 9.25
N PRO A 114 2.92 16.43 8.95
CA PRO A 114 1.82 16.48 9.90
C PRO A 114 1.33 15.06 10.21
N GLY A 115 1.47 14.62 11.46
CA GLY A 115 0.96 13.32 11.92
C GLY A 115 1.95 12.14 11.83
N TYR A 116 3.24 12.38 11.57
CA TYR A 116 4.25 11.31 11.71
C TYR A 116 4.52 11.03 13.19
N GLN A 117 4.13 9.86 13.69
CA GLN A 117 4.56 9.35 14.99
C GLN A 117 5.57 8.22 14.78
N GLU A 118 6.75 8.34 15.41
CA GLU A 118 7.74 7.26 15.42
C GLU A 118 7.15 6.03 16.10
N ALA A 119 7.29 4.87 15.43
CA ALA A 119 6.85 3.57 15.93
C ALA A 119 7.86 2.96 16.89
#